data_AF-A0A1M7Y8K1-F1
#
_entry.id   AF-A0A1M7Y8K1-F1
#
_cell.length_a   1.000
_cell.length_b   1.000
_cell.length_c   1.000
_cell.angle_alpha   90.00
_cell.angle_beta   90.00
_cell.angle_gamma   90.00
#
_symmetry.space_group_name_H-M   'P 1'
#
loop_
_entity.id
_entity.type
_entity.pdbx_description
1 polymer ?
#
loop_
_entity_poly.entity_id
_entity_poly.type
_entity_poly.pdbx_seq_one_letter_code
_entity_poly.pdbx_strand_id
1 'polypeptide(L)'
;MEENQPIEAQDLAGIYRDIAEIIGVENALQIYNHLKGQQVTFPMKLFTTDYIMRQVIDDKNGKSIKQVAVKFNYTERHLHKMIKEFKKRNTEKEA
;
A
#
# COMPACT_ATOMS: atom_id res chain seq x y z
N MET A 1 11.38 19.78 -35.89
CA MET A 1 11.13 19.50 -34.47
C MET A 1 9.99 18.49 -34.48
N GLU A 2 10.26 17.22 -34.21
CA GLU A 2 9.19 16.22 -34.16
C GLU A 2 8.27 16.57 -32.99
N GLU A 3 7.08 17.07 -33.31
CA GLU A 3 5.97 17.14 -32.36
C GLU A 3 5.60 15.70 -32.02
N ASN A 4 6.26 15.14 -31.00
CA ASN A 4 5.79 13.92 -30.38
C ASN A 4 4.39 14.20 -29.85
N GLN A 5 3.39 13.63 -30.53
CA GLN A 5 2.02 13.63 -30.06
C GLN A 5 2.02 13.09 -28.62
N PRO A 6 1.24 13.68 -27.70
CA PRO A 6 1.18 13.20 -26.34
C PRO A 6 0.68 11.75 -26.34
N ILE A 7 1.45 10.85 -25.75
CA ILE A 7 1.06 9.44 -25.58
C ILE A 7 -0.19 9.40 -24.71
N GLU A 8 -1.26 8.79 -25.20
CA GLU A 8 -2.50 8.62 -24.45
C GLU A 8 -2.56 7.23 -23.80
N ALA A 9 -3.40 7.07 -22.77
CA ALA A 9 -3.54 5.80 -22.08
C ALA A 9 -3.98 4.66 -23.02
N GLN A 10 -4.78 4.98 -24.05
CA GLN A 10 -5.25 4.03 -25.06
C GLN A 10 -4.12 3.47 -25.94
N ASP A 11 -2.98 4.16 -26.02
CA ASP A 11 -1.81 3.72 -26.77
C ASP A 11 -0.97 2.68 -25.98
N LEU A 12 -1.25 2.50 -24.69
CA LEU A 12 -0.51 1.60 -23.81
C LEU A 12 -1.10 0.18 -23.82
N ALA A 13 -0.23 -0.81 -23.71
CA ALA A 13 -0.62 -2.22 -23.78
C ALA A 13 -1.16 -2.76 -22.46
N GLY A 14 -2.33 -3.41 -22.52
CA GLY A 14 -2.88 -4.22 -21.43
C GLY A 14 -2.96 -3.47 -20.11
N ILE A 15 -2.34 -4.02 -19.06
CA ILE A 15 -2.37 -3.45 -17.70
C ILE A 15 -1.79 -2.02 -17.64
N TYR A 16 -0.91 -1.63 -18.56
CA TYR A 16 -0.35 -0.28 -18.56
C TYR A 16 -1.37 0.78 -18.96
N ARG A 17 -2.37 0.43 -19.76
CA ARG A 17 -3.52 1.30 -20.02
C ARG A 17 -4.31 1.53 -18.75
N ASP A 18 -4.70 0.45 -18.06
CA ASP A 18 -5.47 0.54 -16.81
C ASP A 18 -4.69 1.35 -15.76
N ILE A 19 -3.39 1.09 -15.63
CA ILE A 19 -2.50 1.85 -14.74
C ILE A 19 -2.48 3.33 -15.15
N ALA A 20 -2.30 3.65 -16.44
CA ALA A 20 -2.28 5.03 -16.90
C ALA A 20 -3.62 5.75 -16.72
N GLU A 21 -4.75 5.05 -16.83
CA GLU A 21 -6.08 5.61 -16.54
C GLU A 21 -6.24 5.92 -15.03
N ILE A 22 -5.63 5.13 -14.14
CA ILE A 22 -5.72 5.33 -12.68
C ILE A 22 -4.74 6.39 -12.17
N ILE A 23 -3.47 6.35 -12.61
CA ILE A 23 -2.39 7.17 -12.04
C ILE A 23 -1.71 8.12 -13.05
N GLY A 24 -2.13 8.12 -14.32
CA GLY A 24 -1.55 8.94 -15.39
C GLY A 24 -0.45 8.24 -16.19
N VAL A 25 -0.29 8.65 -17.45
CA VAL A 25 0.66 8.06 -18.42
C VAL A 25 2.11 8.16 -17.93
N GLU A 26 2.52 9.31 -17.39
CA GLU A 26 3.88 9.53 -16.91
C GLU A 26 4.27 8.53 -15.81
N ASN A 27 3.37 8.29 -14.85
CA ASN A 27 3.61 7.34 -13.76
C ASN A 27 3.59 5.88 -14.26
N ALA A 28 2.73 5.55 -15.22
CA ALA A 28 2.71 4.24 -15.85
C ALA A 28 4.04 3.94 -16.59
N LEU A 29 4.62 4.94 -17.26
CA LEU A 29 5.92 4.82 -17.91
C LEU A 29 7.06 4.62 -16.90
N GLN A 30 7.01 5.30 -15.74
CA GLN A 30 7.98 5.05 -14.67
C GLN A 30 7.91 3.58 -14.18
N ILE A 31 6.70 3.05 -13.96
CA ILE A 31 6.52 1.65 -13.58
C ILE A 31 7.10 0.71 -14.62
N TYR A 32 6.82 0.94 -15.92
CA TYR A 32 7.41 0.15 -17.00
C TYR A 32 8.94 0.20 -16.97
N ASN A 33 9.53 1.39 -16.84
CA ASN A 33 10.98 1.56 -16.84
C ASN A 33 11.67 0.79 -15.70
N HIS A 34 11.03 0.69 -14.54
CA HIS A 34 11.60 0.02 -13.37
C HIS A 34 11.23 -1.47 -13.23
N LEU A 35 10.06 -1.89 -13.70
CA LEU A 35 9.52 -3.24 -13.44
C LEU A 35 9.36 -4.12 -14.70
N LYS A 36 9.64 -3.61 -15.91
CA LYS A 36 9.50 -4.40 -17.15
C LYS A 36 10.30 -5.71 -17.08
N GLY A 37 9.71 -6.78 -17.59
CA GLY A 37 10.29 -8.12 -17.59
C GLY A 37 10.11 -8.90 -16.28
N GLN A 38 9.55 -8.30 -15.24
CA GLN A 38 9.24 -8.96 -13.97
C GLN A 38 7.76 -9.36 -13.91
N GLN A 39 7.47 -10.49 -13.26
CA GLN A 39 6.10 -10.87 -12.90
C GLN A 39 5.78 -10.34 -11.50
N VAL A 40 4.89 -9.37 -11.40
CA VAL A 40 4.46 -8.76 -10.12
C VAL A 40 3.03 -9.18 -9.82
N THR A 41 2.80 -9.72 -8.62
CA THR A 41 1.45 -9.96 -8.10
C THR A 41 1.17 -8.94 -7.00
N PHE A 42 0.10 -8.17 -7.13
CA PHE A 42 -0.31 -7.20 -6.11
C PHE A 42 -0.98 -7.92 -4.92
N PRO A 43 -0.35 -7.96 -3.74
CA PRO A 43 -0.97 -8.58 -2.57
C PRO A 43 -2.15 -7.74 -2.07
N MET A 44 -3.16 -8.39 -1.47
CA MET A 44 -4.28 -7.67 -0.84
C MET A 44 -3.86 -6.81 0.36
N LYS A 45 -2.72 -7.12 0.97
CA LYS A 45 -2.16 -6.34 2.09
C LYS A 45 -1.30 -5.22 1.54
N LEU A 46 -1.80 -3.99 1.62
CA LEU A 46 -1.07 -2.79 1.19
C LEU A 46 -0.03 -2.33 2.22
N PHE A 47 -0.34 -2.42 3.51
CA PHE A 47 0.49 -1.90 4.59
C PHE A 47 1.17 -3.02 5.39
N THR A 48 2.38 -2.73 5.88
CA THR A 48 3.09 -3.63 6.80
C THR A 48 2.43 -3.63 8.18
N THR A 49 2.56 -4.75 8.89
CA THR A 49 2.04 -4.88 10.27
C THR A 49 2.59 -3.77 11.17
N ASP A 50 3.89 -3.46 11.07
CA ASP A 50 4.52 -2.44 11.90
C ASP A 50 4.03 -1.02 11.58
N TYR A 51 3.64 -0.72 10.33
CA TYR A 51 3.00 0.54 9.98
C TYR A 51 1.61 0.65 10.62
N ILE A 52 0.81 -0.42 10.55
CA ILE A 52 -0.52 -0.47 11.14
C ILE A 52 -0.43 -0.34 12.67
N MET A 53 0.52 -1.01 13.32
CA MET A 53 0.71 -0.95 14.77
C MET A 53 1.12 0.44 15.25
N ARG A 54 2.01 1.12 14.52
CA ARG A 54 2.33 2.53 14.81
C ARG A 54 1.08 3.41 14.72
N GLN A 55 0.28 3.25 13.67
CA GLN A 55 -1.00 3.98 13.55
C GLN A 55 -1.99 3.69 14.69
N VAL A 56 -1.95 2.49 15.29
CA VAL A 56 -2.80 2.14 16.44
C VAL A 56 -2.29 2.73 17.75
N ILE A 57 -0.97 2.71 17.96
CA ILE A 57 -0.33 3.08 19.23
C ILE A 57 -0.08 4.59 19.31
N ASP A 58 0.33 5.20 18.20
CA ASP A 58 0.66 6.62 18.10
C ASP A 58 -0.57 7.52 17.95
N ASP A 59 -1.79 6.96 17.96
CA ASP A 59 -3.01 7.73 17.71
C ASP A 59 -3.35 8.65 18.88
N LYS A 60 -2.67 9.81 18.90
CA LYS A 60 -2.97 10.97 19.75
C LYS A 60 -4.38 11.54 19.51
N ASN A 61 -5.08 11.09 18.46
CA ASN A 61 -6.41 11.57 18.05
C ASN A 61 -7.58 10.66 18.46
N GLY A 62 -7.35 9.62 19.28
CA GLY A 62 -8.43 8.88 19.94
C GLY A 62 -9.31 8.02 19.03
N LYS A 63 -8.80 7.56 17.88
CA LYS A 63 -9.57 6.62 17.04
C LYS A 63 -9.71 5.28 17.75
N SER A 64 -10.93 4.74 17.72
CA SER A 64 -11.21 3.44 18.30
C SER A 64 -10.54 2.33 17.49
N ILE A 65 -10.10 1.27 18.17
CA ILE A 65 -9.58 0.03 17.57
C ILE A 65 -10.51 -0.48 16.45
N LYS A 66 -11.83 -0.30 16.62
CA LYS A 66 -12.84 -0.61 15.61
C LYS A 66 -12.65 0.14 14.29
N GLN A 67 -12.39 1.45 14.35
CA GLN A 67 -12.19 2.29 13.16
C GLN A 67 -10.93 1.87 12.40
N VAL A 68 -9.87 1.54 13.13
CA VAL A 68 -8.63 1.00 12.56
C VAL A 68 -8.88 -0.35 11.90
N ALA A 69 -9.58 -1.25 12.59
CA ALA A 69 -9.91 -2.57 12.08
C ALA A 69 -10.65 -2.49 10.74
N VAL A 70 -11.66 -1.62 10.65
CA VAL A 70 -12.39 -1.35 9.39
C VAL A 70 -11.46 -0.75 8.33
N LYS A 71 -10.66 0.27 8.67
CA LYS A 71 -9.76 0.94 7.71
C LYS A 71 -8.76 -0.01 7.06
N PHE A 72 -8.23 -0.97 7.83
CA PHE A 72 -7.23 -1.92 7.35
C PHE A 72 -7.81 -3.30 7.02
N ASN A 73 -9.14 -3.42 6.97
CA ASN A 73 -9.87 -4.64 6.65
C ASN A 73 -9.49 -5.85 7.52
N TYR A 74 -9.33 -5.62 8.83
CA TYR A 74 -9.10 -6.64 9.84
C TYR A 74 -10.31 -6.81 10.75
N THR A 75 -10.44 -7.99 11.33
CA THR A 75 -11.33 -8.17 12.48
C THR A 75 -10.69 -7.55 13.72
N GLU A 76 -11.51 -7.01 14.63
CA GLU A 76 -11.03 -6.49 15.91
C GLU A 76 -10.21 -7.54 16.67
N ARG A 77 -10.67 -8.80 16.68
CA ARG A 77 -9.94 -9.93 17.30
C ARG A 77 -8.52 -10.08 16.76
N HIS A 78 -8.34 -10.03 15.43
CA HIS A 78 -7.01 -10.14 14.83
C HIS A 78 -6.15 -8.93 15.17
N LEU A 79 -6.73 -7.73 15.14
CA LEU A 79 -6.04 -6.50 15.50
C LEU A 79 -5.56 -6.51 16.97
N HIS A 80 -6.40 -6.94 17.91
CA HIS A 80 -6.02 -7.11 19.32
C HIS A 80 -4.87 -8.12 19.50
N LYS A 81 -4.90 -9.24 18.77
CA LYS A 81 -3.80 -10.22 18.79
C LYS A 81 -2.50 -9.60 18.30
N MET A 82 -2.53 -8.90 17.17
CA MET A 82 -1.36 -8.23 16.61
C MET A 82 -0.80 -7.15 17.56
N ILE A 83 -1.65 -6.38 18.23
CA ILE A 83 -1.21 -5.38 19.22
C ILE A 83 -0.48 -6.05 20.39
N LYS A 84 -1.01 -7.17 20.90
CA LYS A 84 -0.39 -7.91 22.00
C LYS A 84 0.98 -8.45 21.61
N GLU A 85 1.10 -9.02 20.41
CA GLU A 85 2.36 -9.53 19.87
C GLU A 85 3.37 -8.41 19.63
N PHE A 86 2.92 -7.27 19.10
CA PHE A 86 3.77 -6.10 18.86
C PHE A 86 4.33 -5.51 20.16
N LYS A 87 3.50 -5.38 21.21
CA LYS A 87 3.96 -4.95 22.53
C LYS A 87 5.00 -5.91 23.11
N LYS A 88 4.74 -7.22 23.05
CA LYS A 88 5.67 -8.25 23.54
C LYS A 88 7.04 -8.16 22.84
N ARG A 89 7.05 -8.05 21.51
CA ARG A 89 8.29 -7.92 20.70
C ARG A 89 9.11 -6.68 21.05
N ASN A 90 8.47 -5.57 21.43
CA ASN A 90 9.19 -4.35 21.78
C ASN A 90 9.71 -4.36 23.23
N THR A 91 8.97 -4.94 24.18
CA THR A 91 9.48 -5.13 25.56
C THR A 91 10.70 -6.06 25.63
N GLU A 92 10.82 -7.04 24.72
CA GLU A 92 11.98 -7.94 24.65
C GLU A 92 13.19 -7.30 23.96
N LYS A 93 13.02 -6.16 23.27
CA LYS A 93 14.12 -5.43 22.62
C LYS A 93 14.74 -4.35 23.52
N GLU A 94 14.04 -3.96 24.58
CA GLU A 94 14.47 -2.95 25.56
C GLU A 94 15.07 -3.56 26.83
N ALA A 95 15.07 -4.91 26.94
CA ALA A 95 15.69 -5.69 28.01
C ALA A 95 17.00 -6.34 27.52
#